data_AF-A0A8D7F9P9-F1
#
_entry.id   AF-A0A8D7F9P9-F1
#
_cell.length_a   1.000
_cell.length_b   1.000
_cell.length_c   1.000
_cell.angle_alpha   90.00
_cell.angle_beta   90.00
_cell.angle_gamma   90.00
#
_symmetry.space_group_name_H-M   'P 1'
#
loop_
_entity.id
_entity.type
_entity.pdbx_description
1 polymer ?
#
loop_
_entity_poly.entity_id
_entity_poly.type
_entity_poly.pdbx_seq_one_letter_code
_entity_poly.pdbx_strand_id
1 'polypeptide(L)'
;MATIVESANSNIDRAEEIKLSANEAFKANKFSQAIDLYSQAIELNGSNAVYWANRAFAHTKLEEYGSAVQDATKAIEIDPRYSKGYYRRGAAYLAMGKFKEALKDFQQAHSLSETSSVKKICPNDPDATKKLKECEKAVQKLRFEEAIAVHESEKRSIADSIDFHTIEVESQYIGARIEGEVVTLEFVKKMMDEFKNQRRLHKRYAYQIILQAREMLQAMPSLVDISVPNGHHFTVCGDVHGQFYDLLNIFELNGLPSEENPYLFNGDFVDRGSFSVEVILTLFAFKCMSPTAMYLSRGNHESKSMNKIYGFEGEVRSKLGETFVELFAEVFCCLPLAHVINDKIFVVHGGLFSVDGVKLSDIQAIDRFCEPPEEGLMCELLWSDPQPQRGRGPSKRGVGLSFGEDVTKRFLQENNLDLVVRSHEVKDEGYEIEHNGKLITVFSAPNYCDQMGNKGAFIRFTAPDLKPDIVSFSAVPHPDVKPMAYASNFLQMFS
;
A
#
# COMPACT_ATOMS: atom_id res chain seq x y z
N MET A 1 44.76 30.09 -0.10
CA MET A 1 43.38 30.55 0.23
C MET A 1 42.53 30.79 -1.01
N ALA A 2 43.00 31.49 -2.05
CA ALA A 2 42.23 31.71 -3.29
C ALA A 2 41.74 30.40 -3.98
N THR A 3 42.60 29.38 -4.08
CA THR A 3 42.30 28.11 -4.77
C THR A 3 41.26 27.24 -4.05
N ILE A 4 41.17 27.35 -2.72
CA ILE A 4 40.19 26.60 -1.89
C ILE A 4 38.81 27.26 -1.97
N VAL A 5 38.77 28.59 -2.09
CA VAL A 5 37.52 29.37 -2.24
C VAL A 5 36.95 29.20 -3.66
N GLU A 6 37.80 29.14 -4.69
CA GLU A 6 37.36 28.82 -6.07
C GLU A 6 36.81 27.40 -6.19
N SER A 7 37.44 26.39 -5.57
CA SER A 7 36.92 25.02 -5.58
C SER A 7 35.61 24.87 -4.79
N ALA A 8 35.46 25.60 -3.68
CA ALA A 8 34.23 25.60 -2.89
C ALA A 8 33.07 26.27 -3.63
N ASN A 9 33.32 27.40 -4.30
CA ASN A 9 32.30 28.07 -5.13
C ASN A 9 31.90 27.21 -6.34
N SER A 10 32.86 26.54 -6.99
CA SER A 10 32.58 25.62 -8.11
C SER A 10 31.70 24.44 -7.69
N ASN A 11 31.87 23.92 -6.47
CA ASN A 11 31.03 22.82 -5.96
C ASN A 11 29.60 23.29 -5.63
N ILE A 12 29.44 24.53 -5.15
CA ILE A 12 28.12 25.12 -4.88
C ILE A 12 27.36 25.34 -6.19
N ASP A 13 28.01 25.93 -7.19
CA ASP A 13 27.38 26.16 -8.51
C ASP A 13 26.96 24.82 -9.14
N ARG A 14 27.83 23.81 -9.05
CA ARG A 14 27.52 22.46 -9.53
C ARG A 14 26.37 21.80 -8.77
N ALA A 15 26.31 21.95 -7.45
CA ALA A 15 25.20 21.45 -6.65
C ALA A 15 23.87 22.10 -7.04
N GLU A 16 23.88 23.40 -7.35
CA GLU A 16 22.70 24.13 -7.81
C GLU A 16 22.23 23.65 -9.20
N GLU A 17 23.14 23.38 -10.14
CA GLU A 17 22.82 22.78 -11.45
C GLU A 17 22.15 21.39 -11.30
N ILE A 18 22.73 20.52 -10.46
CA ILE A 18 22.19 19.18 -10.21
C ILE A 18 20.81 19.29 -9.55
N LYS A 19 20.63 20.22 -8.60
CA LYS A 19 19.31 20.49 -7.99
C LYS A 19 18.29 20.93 -9.05
N LEU A 20 18.65 21.72 -10.04
CA LEU A 20 17.74 22.09 -11.13
C LEU A 20 17.33 20.86 -11.96
N SER A 21 18.28 19.99 -12.29
CA SER A 21 18.00 18.71 -12.96
C SER A 21 17.10 17.80 -12.11
N ALA A 22 17.31 17.76 -10.79
CA ALA A 22 16.46 17.02 -9.86
C ALA A 22 15.02 17.57 -9.83
N ASN A 23 14.86 18.90 -9.87
CA ASN A 23 13.54 19.53 -9.97
C ASN A 23 12.82 19.18 -11.29
N GLU A 24 13.56 19.07 -12.40
CA GLU A 24 13.01 18.65 -13.69
C GLU A 24 12.56 17.19 -13.68
N ALA A 25 13.39 16.29 -13.14
CA ALA A 25 13.03 14.89 -12.94
C ALA A 25 11.78 14.76 -12.05
N PHE A 26 11.72 15.53 -10.96
CA PHE A 26 10.55 15.57 -10.06
C PHE A 26 9.28 16.03 -10.80
N LYS A 27 9.36 17.10 -11.60
CA LYS A 27 8.22 17.61 -12.40
C LYS A 27 7.76 16.62 -13.46
N ALA A 28 8.66 15.75 -13.93
CA ALA A 28 8.36 14.67 -14.85
C ALA A 28 7.91 13.37 -14.16
N ASN A 29 7.57 13.43 -12.87
CA ASN A 29 7.19 12.29 -12.01
C ASN A 29 8.27 11.19 -11.88
N LYS A 30 9.53 11.49 -12.24
CA LYS A 30 10.66 10.57 -12.08
C LYS A 30 11.27 10.71 -10.69
N PHE A 31 10.51 10.34 -9.67
CA PHE A 31 10.87 10.62 -8.27
C PHE A 31 12.13 9.89 -7.82
N SER A 32 12.36 8.63 -8.23
CA SER A 32 13.60 7.91 -7.90
C SER A 32 14.83 8.62 -8.47
N GLN A 33 14.78 9.02 -9.74
CA GLN A 33 15.84 9.79 -10.38
C GLN A 33 16.05 11.15 -9.68
N ALA A 34 14.97 11.80 -9.25
CA ALA A 34 15.07 13.05 -8.50
C ALA A 34 15.79 12.85 -7.15
N ILE A 35 15.53 11.75 -6.44
CA ILE A 35 16.22 11.40 -5.18
C ILE A 35 17.72 11.22 -5.41
N ASP A 36 18.11 10.51 -6.46
CA ASP A 36 19.53 10.29 -6.79
C ASP A 36 20.24 11.61 -7.09
N LEU A 37 19.61 12.48 -7.87
CA LEU A 37 20.15 13.80 -8.21
C LEU A 37 20.23 14.71 -6.97
N TYR A 38 19.20 14.74 -6.11
CA TYR A 38 19.29 15.50 -4.86
C TYR A 38 20.38 14.95 -3.94
N SER A 39 20.61 13.63 -3.93
CA SER A 39 21.68 13.02 -3.15
C SER A 39 23.06 13.48 -3.64
N GLN A 40 23.28 13.52 -4.96
CA GLN A 40 24.50 14.09 -5.55
C GLN A 40 24.67 15.58 -5.20
N ALA A 41 23.60 16.37 -5.21
CA ALA A 41 23.66 17.78 -4.81
C ALA A 41 24.02 17.94 -3.31
N ILE A 42 23.50 17.06 -2.45
CA ILE A 42 23.80 17.01 -1.01
C ILE A 42 25.26 16.59 -0.76
N GLU A 43 25.80 15.66 -1.52
CA GLU A 43 27.21 15.27 -1.43
C GLU A 43 28.15 16.44 -1.72
N LEU A 44 27.80 17.28 -2.70
CA LEU A 44 28.57 18.49 -3.05
C LEU A 44 28.37 19.64 -2.07
N ASN A 45 27.15 19.83 -1.55
CA ASN A 45 26.83 20.87 -0.58
C ASN A 45 25.70 20.42 0.38
N GLY A 46 26.08 19.68 1.42
CA GLY A 46 25.14 19.18 2.43
C GLY A 46 24.61 20.25 3.40
N SER A 47 25.08 21.49 3.31
CA SER A 47 24.69 22.60 4.20
C SER A 47 23.49 23.42 3.71
N ASN A 48 22.88 23.03 2.59
CA ASN A 48 21.70 23.70 2.04
C ASN A 48 20.41 22.98 2.45
N ALA A 49 19.60 23.60 3.33
CA ALA A 49 18.34 23.04 3.82
C ALA A 49 17.32 22.73 2.71
N VAL A 50 17.39 23.44 1.56
CA VAL A 50 16.45 23.24 0.45
C VAL A 50 16.63 21.87 -0.21
N TYR A 51 17.86 21.36 -0.31
CA TYR A 51 18.13 20.07 -0.97
C TYR A 51 17.49 18.93 -0.19
N TRP A 52 17.71 18.92 1.12
CA TRP A 52 17.10 17.96 2.05
C TRP A 52 15.57 18.04 2.02
N ALA A 53 14.97 19.24 2.07
CA ALA A 53 13.52 19.38 2.04
C ALA A 53 12.89 18.97 0.69
N ASN A 54 13.59 19.17 -0.42
CA ASN A 54 13.12 18.73 -1.73
C ASN A 54 13.27 17.21 -1.89
N ARG A 55 14.35 16.61 -1.40
CA ARG A 55 14.52 15.15 -1.39
C ARG A 55 13.50 14.47 -0.47
N ALA A 56 13.20 15.06 0.70
CA ALA A 56 12.10 14.62 1.56
C ALA A 56 10.75 14.62 0.83
N PHE A 57 10.52 15.59 -0.08
CA PHE A 57 9.30 15.62 -0.86
C PHE A 57 9.25 14.50 -1.91
N ALA A 58 10.38 14.22 -2.56
CA ALA A 58 10.51 13.09 -3.48
C ALA A 58 10.29 11.75 -2.76
N HIS A 59 10.90 11.55 -1.60
CA HIS A 59 10.64 10.40 -0.72
C HIS A 59 9.15 10.29 -0.37
N THR A 60 8.49 11.39 -0.02
CA THR A 60 7.04 11.40 0.28
C THR A 60 6.19 10.94 -0.92
N LYS A 61 6.57 11.30 -2.14
CA LYS A 61 5.87 10.88 -3.37
C LYS A 61 6.07 9.39 -3.70
N LEU A 62 7.17 8.79 -3.25
CA LEU A 62 7.42 7.34 -3.29
C LEU A 62 6.99 6.60 -2.02
N GLU A 63 6.31 7.28 -1.10
CA GLU A 63 5.82 6.68 0.16
C GLU A 63 6.93 6.22 1.12
N GLU A 64 8.14 6.70 0.91
CA GLU A 64 9.31 6.53 1.77
C GLU A 64 9.25 7.55 2.93
N TYR A 65 8.18 7.50 3.73
CA TYR A 65 7.87 8.51 4.75
C TYR A 65 8.91 8.61 5.88
N GLY A 66 9.53 7.50 6.25
CA GLY A 66 10.64 7.47 7.21
C GLY A 66 11.86 8.25 6.71
N SER A 67 12.27 8.02 5.46
CA SER A 67 13.33 8.79 4.80
C SER A 67 12.96 10.27 4.67
N ALA A 68 11.69 10.57 4.34
CA ALA A 68 11.19 11.94 4.30
C ALA A 68 11.27 12.65 5.67
N VAL A 69 10.94 11.97 6.77
CA VAL A 69 11.08 12.51 8.13
C VAL A 69 12.54 12.78 8.48
N GLN A 70 13.46 11.88 8.13
CA GLN A 70 14.90 12.04 8.37
C GLN A 70 15.45 13.26 7.61
N ASP A 71 15.19 13.35 6.31
CA ASP A 71 15.64 14.46 5.47
C ASP A 71 15.03 15.80 5.92
N ALA A 72 13.74 15.82 6.22
CA ALA A 72 13.08 17.03 6.69
C ALA A 72 13.60 17.47 8.07
N THR A 73 13.94 16.52 8.95
CA THR A 73 14.64 16.81 10.21
C THR A 73 16.01 17.42 9.96
N LYS A 74 16.77 16.88 9.00
CA LYS A 74 18.07 17.44 8.62
C LYS A 74 17.95 18.85 8.06
N ALA A 75 16.94 19.12 7.24
CA ALA A 75 16.66 20.47 6.75
C ALA A 75 16.41 21.47 7.91
N ILE A 76 15.68 21.05 8.95
CA ILE A 76 15.41 21.85 10.14
C ILE A 76 16.67 22.06 11.00
N GLU A 77 17.53 21.04 11.13
CA GLU A 77 18.82 21.18 11.84
C GLU A 77 19.74 22.20 11.16
N ILE A 78 19.74 22.22 9.82
CA ILE A 78 20.56 23.13 9.02
C ILE A 78 20.03 24.56 9.09
N ASP A 79 18.72 24.75 8.90
CA ASP A 79 18.06 26.05 9.04
C ASP A 79 16.77 25.93 9.87
N PRO A 80 16.84 26.19 11.19
CA PRO A 80 15.67 26.12 12.07
C PRO A 80 14.57 27.13 11.73
N ARG A 81 14.83 28.12 10.88
CA ARG A 81 13.82 29.10 10.42
C ARG A 81 13.20 28.73 9.08
N TYR A 82 13.65 27.64 8.45
CA TYR A 82 13.12 27.18 7.18
C TYR A 82 11.78 26.48 7.35
N SER A 83 10.69 27.23 7.15
CA SER A 83 9.30 26.75 7.36
C SER A 83 8.97 25.48 6.56
N LYS A 84 9.50 25.35 5.33
CA LYS A 84 9.28 24.18 4.48
C LYS A 84 9.84 22.89 5.10
N GLY A 85 10.92 22.94 5.89
CA GLY A 85 11.43 21.76 6.59
C GLY A 85 10.39 21.15 7.53
N TYR A 86 9.80 21.98 8.40
CA TYR A 86 8.70 21.56 9.29
C TYR A 86 7.48 21.08 8.51
N TYR A 87 7.10 21.81 7.46
CA TYR A 87 5.97 21.40 6.62
C TYR A 87 6.17 20.02 5.98
N ARG A 88 7.37 19.73 5.45
CA ARG A 88 7.69 18.43 4.85
C ARG A 88 7.67 17.32 5.89
N ARG A 89 8.20 17.57 7.10
CA ARG A 89 8.18 16.59 8.18
C ARG A 89 6.76 16.32 8.69
N GLY A 90 5.96 17.37 8.88
CA GLY A 90 4.56 17.25 9.26
C GLY A 90 3.72 16.50 8.21
N ALA A 91 3.99 16.73 6.92
CA ALA A 91 3.37 15.99 5.82
C ALA A 91 3.73 14.49 5.85
N ALA A 92 4.99 14.15 6.13
CA ALA A 92 5.42 12.76 6.22
C ALA A 92 4.82 12.07 7.45
N TYR A 93 4.86 12.69 8.63
CA TYR A 93 4.21 12.16 9.84
C TYR A 93 2.73 11.92 9.65
N LEU A 94 2.07 12.84 8.96
CA LEU A 94 0.68 12.67 8.63
C LEU A 94 0.42 11.43 7.78
N ALA A 95 1.20 11.23 6.70
CA ALA A 95 1.01 10.09 5.82
C ALA A 95 1.20 8.76 6.58
N MET A 96 1.98 8.78 7.65
CA MET A 96 2.14 7.67 8.61
C MET A 96 1.01 7.57 9.67
N GLY A 97 0.01 8.45 9.65
CA GLY A 97 -1.03 8.53 10.68
C GLY A 97 -0.58 9.14 12.03
N LYS A 98 0.62 9.72 12.10
CA LYS A 98 1.20 10.35 13.30
C LYS A 98 0.69 11.79 13.47
N PHE A 99 -0.62 11.92 13.72
CA PHE A 99 -1.32 13.21 13.73
C PHE A 99 -0.83 14.17 14.82
N LYS A 100 -0.42 13.66 16.00
CA LYS A 100 0.05 14.47 17.13
C LYS A 100 1.38 15.16 16.77
N GLU A 101 2.29 14.44 16.14
CA GLU A 101 3.59 14.89 15.65
C GLU A 101 3.43 15.86 14.46
N ALA A 102 2.58 15.50 13.51
CA ALA A 102 2.26 16.36 12.37
C ALA A 102 1.69 17.72 12.80
N LEU A 103 0.81 17.75 13.81
CA LEU A 103 0.23 18.97 14.35
C LEU A 103 1.30 19.92 14.89
N LYS A 104 2.25 19.40 15.67
CA LYS A 104 3.37 20.19 16.23
C LYS A 104 4.19 20.84 15.12
N ASP A 105 4.50 20.10 14.06
CA ASP A 105 5.27 20.61 12.93
C ASP A 105 4.49 21.64 12.10
N PHE A 106 3.20 21.45 11.87
CA PHE A 106 2.37 22.44 11.17
C PHE A 106 2.21 23.74 11.97
N GLN A 107 2.06 23.66 13.30
CA GLN A 107 2.04 24.83 14.17
C GLN A 107 3.37 25.61 14.07
N GLN A 108 4.50 24.89 14.09
CA GLN A 108 5.81 25.51 13.96
C GLN A 108 6.00 26.14 12.56
N ALA A 109 5.65 25.42 11.49
CA ALA A 109 5.72 25.94 10.13
C ALA A 109 4.89 27.23 9.96
N HIS A 110 3.69 27.24 10.52
CA HIS A 110 2.80 28.40 10.52
C HIS A 110 3.41 29.57 11.29
N SER A 111 3.89 29.37 12.51
CA SER A 111 4.49 30.43 13.32
C SER A 111 5.73 31.08 12.67
N LEU A 112 6.54 30.29 11.96
CA LEU A 112 7.72 30.79 11.23
C LEU A 112 7.33 31.57 9.97
N SER A 113 6.24 31.17 9.32
CA SER A 113 5.69 31.90 8.17
C SER A 113 5.16 33.28 8.57
N GLU A 114 4.64 33.45 9.79
CA GLU A 114 4.11 34.72 10.30
C GLU A 114 5.18 35.67 10.86
N THR A 115 6.26 35.14 11.42
CA THR A 115 7.30 35.91 12.15
C THR A 115 8.51 36.29 11.31
N SER A 116 8.78 35.60 10.20
CA SER A 116 9.87 35.98 9.31
C SER A 116 9.60 37.38 8.74
N SER A 117 10.60 38.27 8.75
CA SER A 117 10.54 39.65 8.25
C SER A 117 10.31 39.76 6.72
N VAL A 118 9.83 38.67 6.12
CA VAL A 118 9.54 38.41 4.71
C VAL A 118 8.04 38.65 4.44
N LYS A 119 7.48 39.74 4.98
CA LYS A 119 6.16 40.25 4.56
C LYS A 119 6.10 40.70 3.08
N LYS A 120 7.14 40.43 2.28
CA LYS A 120 7.21 40.73 0.85
C LYS A 120 7.39 39.51 -0.07
N ILE A 121 7.46 38.26 0.42
CA ILE A 121 7.58 37.07 -0.47
C ILE A 121 6.60 35.93 -0.17
N CYS A 122 6.05 35.75 1.05
CA CYS A 122 4.94 34.80 1.28
C CYS A 122 4.04 35.23 2.46
N PRO A 123 3.16 36.24 2.32
CA PRO A 123 2.10 36.46 3.30
C PRO A 123 0.95 35.49 2.98
N ASN A 124 0.48 34.73 3.97
CA ASN A 124 -0.58 33.73 3.85
C ASN A 124 -0.24 32.59 2.87
N ASP A 125 0.37 31.50 3.34
CA ASP A 125 0.22 30.22 2.65
C ASP A 125 -1.15 29.62 3.06
N PRO A 126 -2.22 29.78 2.25
CA PRO A 126 -3.53 29.24 2.58
C PRO A 126 -3.51 27.72 2.72
N ASP A 127 -2.56 27.04 2.08
CA ASP A 127 -2.39 25.59 2.21
C ASP A 127 -1.89 25.22 3.60
N ALA A 128 -0.87 25.90 4.12
CA ALA A 128 -0.35 25.66 5.47
C ALA A 128 -1.42 25.89 6.55
N THR A 129 -2.19 26.98 6.45
CA THR A 129 -3.28 27.28 7.40
C THR A 129 -4.42 26.27 7.31
N LYS A 130 -4.80 25.86 6.08
CA LYS A 130 -5.80 24.81 5.89
C LYS A 130 -5.29 23.48 6.46
N LYS A 131 -4.00 23.17 6.29
CA LYS A 131 -3.40 21.93 6.80
C LYS A 131 -3.35 21.88 8.33
N LEU A 132 -3.03 23.00 8.97
CA LEU A 132 -3.06 23.11 10.42
C LEU A 132 -4.45 22.81 10.99
N LYS A 133 -5.49 23.46 10.48
CA LYS A 133 -6.88 23.28 10.97
C LYS A 133 -7.39 21.86 10.80
N GLU A 134 -7.11 21.23 9.67
CA GLU A 134 -7.51 19.85 9.43
C GLU A 134 -6.72 18.87 10.32
N CYS A 135 -5.44 19.15 10.60
CA CYS A 135 -4.66 18.35 11.55
C CYS A 135 -5.22 18.45 12.98
N GLU A 136 -5.61 19.65 13.43
CA GLU A 136 -6.30 19.85 14.72
C GLU A 136 -7.58 19.02 14.81
N LYS A 137 -8.39 19.03 13.74
CA LYS A 137 -9.62 18.25 13.63
C LYS A 137 -9.33 16.74 13.67
N ALA A 138 -8.29 16.28 12.98
CA ALA A 138 -7.89 14.87 12.97
C ALA A 138 -7.43 14.42 14.37
N VAL A 139 -6.62 15.21 15.07
CA VAL A 139 -6.21 14.93 16.47
C VAL A 139 -7.41 14.91 17.41
N GLN A 140 -8.38 15.82 17.24
CA GLN A 140 -9.60 15.83 18.04
C GLN A 140 -10.45 14.57 17.80
N LYS A 141 -10.61 14.15 16.54
CA LYS A 141 -11.31 12.91 16.17
C LYS A 141 -10.60 11.69 16.77
N LEU A 142 -9.28 11.64 16.67
CA LEU A 142 -8.47 10.55 17.21
C LEU A 142 -8.59 10.45 18.73
N ARG A 143 -8.57 11.57 19.47
CA ARG A 143 -8.81 11.56 20.93
C ARG A 143 -10.20 11.06 21.29
N PHE A 144 -11.22 11.40 20.50
CA PHE A 144 -12.57 10.90 20.70
C PHE A 144 -12.62 9.38 20.47
N GLU A 145 -12.04 8.90 19.38
CA GLU A 145 -11.94 7.47 19.07
C GLU A 145 -11.16 6.68 20.12
N GLU A 146 -9.99 7.18 20.56
CA GLU A 146 -9.20 6.60 21.66
C GLU A 146 -10.04 6.53 22.94
N ALA A 147 -10.89 7.52 23.22
CA ALA A 147 -11.73 7.56 24.41
C ALA A 147 -12.93 6.60 24.38
N ILE A 148 -13.41 6.22 23.19
CA ILE A 148 -14.50 5.26 23.01
C ILE A 148 -14.02 3.87 22.58
N ALA A 149 -12.70 3.68 22.44
CA ALA A 149 -12.12 2.40 22.03
C ALA A 149 -12.39 1.35 23.12
N VAL A 150 -13.24 0.40 22.79
CA VAL A 150 -13.53 -0.76 23.63
C VAL A 150 -12.41 -1.79 23.44
N HIS A 151 -12.01 -2.46 24.53
CA HIS A 151 -11.04 -3.55 24.49
C HIS A 151 -11.50 -4.64 23.51
N GLU A 152 -10.57 -5.15 22.71
CA GLU A 152 -10.84 -6.09 21.61
C GLU A 152 -11.51 -7.39 22.09
N SER A 153 -11.19 -7.83 23.31
CA SER A 153 -11.80 -8.98 23.99
C SER A 153 -13.28 -8.81 24.35
N GLU A 154 -13.83 -7.60 24.32
CA GLU A 154 -15.24 -7.30 24.63
C GLU A 154 -16.08 -7.02 23.36
N LYS A 155 -15.44 -6.93 22.19
CA LYS A 155 -16.16 -6.71 20.93
C LYS A 155 -16.81 -8.01 20.48
N ARG A 156 -18.14 -7.98 20.37
CA ARG A 156 -18.85 -9.00 19.59
C ARG A 156 -18.55 -8.77 18.11
N SER A 157 -18.33 -9.86 17.38
CA SER A 157 -18.20 -9.82 15.91
C SER A 157 -19.40 -9.10 15.32
N ILE A 158 -19.15 -8.14 14.43
CA ILE A 158 -20.25 -7.43 13.75
C ILE A 158 -20.96 -8.39 12.79
N ALA A 159 -20.21 -9.34 12.22
CA ALA A 159 -20.75 -10.39 11.37
C ALA A 159 -21.84 -11.22 12.07
N ASP A 160 -21.69 -11.47 13.38
CA ASP A 160 -22.66 -12.27 14.15
C ASP A 160 -24.00 -11.54 14.36
N SER A 161 -24.03 -10.22 14.13
CA SER A 161 -25.23 -9.40 14.23
C SER A 161 -25.96 -9.20 12.91
N ILE A 162 -25.39 -9.69 11.80
CA ILE A 162 -25.89 -9.45 10.44
C ILE A 162 -26.42 -10.76 9.86
N ASP A 163 -27.72 -10.80 9.58
CA ASP A 163 -28.33 -11.87 8.80
C ASP A 163 -28.82 -11.33 7.45
N PHE A 164 -28.05 -11.63 6.38
CA PHE A 164 -28.40 -11.19 5.04
C PHE A 164 -29.71 -11.80 4.52
N HIS A 165 -30.19 -12.92 5.09
CA HIS A 165 -31.45 -13.54 4.66
C HIS A 165 -32.65 -12.63 4.93
N THR A 166 -32.58 -11.82 5.99
CA THR A 166 -33.62 -10.87 6.40
C THR A 166 -33.68 -9.61 5.53
N ILE A 167 -32.66 -9.36 4.72
CA ILE A 167 -32.56 -8.17 3.88
C ILE A 167 -33.36 -8.41 2.60
N GLU A 168 -34.50 -7.74 2.47
CA GLU A 168 -35.32 -7.78 1.26
C GLU A 168 -34.60 -7.13 0.08
N VAL A 169 -34.81 -7.67 -1.12
CA VAL A 169 -34.35 -7.07 -2.38
C VAL A 169 -35.55 -6.55 -3.13
N GLU A 170 -35.61 -5.24 -3.24
CA GLU A 170 -36.61 -4.48 -3.93
C GLU A 170 -36.77 -4.90 -5.39
N SER A 171 -38.02 -4.93 -5.86
CA SER A 171 -38.38 -5.47 -7.18
C SER A 171 -37.78 -4.67 -8.34
N GLN A 172 -37.48 -3.38 -8.13
CA GLN A 172 -36.78 -2.54 -9.10
C GLN A 172 -35.28 -2.87 -9.27
N TYR A 173 -34.68 -3.66 -8.37
CA TYR A 173 -33.27 -4.04 -8.49
C TYR A 173 -33.09 -5.05 -9.64
N ILE A 174 -32.53 -4.59 -10.75
CA ILE A 174 -32.27 -5.42 -11.95
C ILE A 174 -30.85 -5.98 -12.02
N GLY A 175 -30.05 -5.75 -10.96
CA GLY A 175 -28.63 -6.07 -10.95
C GLY A 175 -28.31 -7.57 -10.76
N ALA A 176 -27.06 -7.88 -10.45
CA ALA A 176 -26.58 -9.23 -10.22
C ALA A 176 -27.21 -9.81 -8.95
N ARG A 177 -27.73 -11.05 -9.03
CA ARG A 177 -28.41 -11.72 -7.93
C ARG A 177 -27.74 -13.05 -7.64
N ILE A 178 -27.49 -13.32 -6.37
CA ILE A 178 -27.10 -14.65 -5.91
C ILE A 178 -28.39 -15.42 -5.65
N GLU A 179 -28.62 -16.46 -6.44
CA GLU A 179 -29.78 -17.34 -6.27
C GLU A 179 -29.44 -18.41 -5.23
N GLY A 180 -30.02 -18.29 -4.03
CA GLY A 180 -29.72 -19.16 -2.89
C GLY A 180 -28.40 -18.81 -2.19
N GLU A 181 -27.63 -19.84 -1.83
CA GLU A 181 -26.40 -19.69 -1.02
C GLU A 181 -25.10 -19.68 -1.84
N VAL A 182 -25.15 -20.04 -3.11
CA VAL A 182 -23.94 -20.34 -3.90
C VAL A 182 -23.61 -19.18 -4.82
N VAL A 183 -22.40 -18.64 -4.68
CA VAL A 183 -21.81 -17.68 -5.62
C VAL A 183 -21.40 -18.43 -6.90
N THR A 184 -22.02 -18.14 -8.03
CA THR A 184 -21.75 -18.82 -9.31
C THR A 184 -20.92 -17.96 -10.26
N LEU A 185 -20.24 -18.59 -11.22
CA LEU A 185 -19.50 -17.87 -12.26
C LEU A 185 -20.39 -16.92 -13.07
N GLU A 186 -21.65 -17.30 -13.32
CA GLU A 186 -22.62 -16.44 -14.02
C GLU A 186 -22.90 -15.16 -13.21
N PHE A 187 -23.12 -15.30 -11.90
CA PHE A 187 -23.27 -14.16 -11.01
C PHE A 187 -22.02 -13.27 -11.01
N VAL A 188 -20.82 -13.85 -10.86
CA VAL A 188 -19.56 -13.08 -10.81
C VAL A 188 -19.35 -12.31 -12.12
N LYS A 189 -19.60 -12.94 -13.27
CA LYS A 189 -19.52 -12.28 -14.59
C LYS A 189 -20.50 -11.11 -14.70
N LYS A 190 -21.76 -11.31 -14.28
CA LYS A 190 -22.77 -10.24 -14.29
C LYS A 190 -22.41 -9.10 -13.35
N MET A 191 -21.92 -9.41 -12.15
CA MET A 191 -21.45 -8.42 -11.17
C MET A 191 -20.28 -7.59 -11.71
N MET A 192 -19.28 -8.22 -12.33
CA MET A 192 -18.16 -7.52 -12.95
C MET A 192 -18.61 -6.59 -14.09
N ASP A 193 -19.56 -7.02 -14.92
CA ASP A 193 -20.14 -6.17 -15.97
C ASP A 193 -20.88 -4.96 -15.36
N GLU A 194 -21.62 -5.16 -14.27
CA GLU A 194 -22.29 -4.07 -13.57
C GLU A 194 -21.31 -3.06 -12.98
N PHE A 195 -20.24 -3.54 -12.32
CA PHE A 195 -19.17 -2.70 -11.81
C PHE A 195 -18.45 -1.95 -12.93
N LYS A 196 -18.18 -2.60 -14.07
CA LYS A 196 -17.59 -1.96 -15.26
C LYS A 196 -18.44 -0.78 -15.74
N ASN A 197 -19.76 -0.90 -15.61
CA ASN A 197 -20.76 0.12 -15.92
C ASN A 197 -21.12 1.05 -14.74
N GLN A 198 -20.28 1.12 -13.69
CA GLN A 198 -20.46 1.95 -12.50
C GLN A 198 -21.78 1.74 -11.74
N ARG A 199 -22.37 0.54 -11.87
CA ARG A 199 -23.54 0.13 -11.07
C ARG A 199 -23.08 -0.48 -9.75
N ARG A 200 -23.94 -0.45 -8.76
CA ARG A 200 -23.67 -0.98 -7.42
C ARG A 200 -24.34 -2.33 -7.23
N LEU A 201 -23.63 -3.25 -6.59
CA LEU A 201 -24.22 -4.49 -6.10
C LEU A 201 -25.18 -4.18 -4.94
N HIS A 202 -26.31 -4.89 -4.89
CA HIS A 202 -27.24 -4.74 -3.78
C HIS A 202 -26.60 -5.16 -2.44
N LYS A 203 -26.91 -4.45 -1.35
CA LYS A 203 -26.28 -4.67 -0.04
C LYS A 203 -26.48 -6.09 0.49
N ARG A 204 -27.62 -6.72 0.20
CA ARG A 204 -27.87 -8.14 0.55
C ARG A 204 -26.74 -9.04 0.04
N TYR A 205 -26.41 -8.94 -1.25
CA TYR A 205 -25.41 -9.80 -1.87
C TYR A 205 -23.99 -9.40 -1.48
N ALA A 206 -23.73 -8.12 -1.23
CA ALA A 206 -22.46 -7.67 -0.65
C ALA A 206 -22.24 -8.29 0.73
N TYR A 207 -23.24 -8.26 1.63
CA TYR A 207 -23.15 -8.93 2.93
C TYR A 207 -22.93 -10.44 2.78
N GLN A 208 -23.70 -11.09 1.90
CA GLN A 208 -23.55 -12.53 1.64
C GLN A 208 -22.12 -12.90 1.22
N ILE A 209 -21.54 -12.17 0.25
CA ILE A 209 -20.16 -12.40 -0.20
C ILE A 209 -19.15 -12.19 0.94
N ILE A 210 -19.26 -11.08 1.67
CA ILE A 210 -18.27 -10.73 2.71
C ILE A 210 -18.34 -11.71 3.89
N LEU A 211 -19.55 -12.10 4.32
CA LEU A 211 -19.75 -13.05 5.42
C LEU A 211 -19.26 -14.45 5.06
N GLN A 212 -19.53 -14.93 3.83
CA GLN A 212 -19.00 -16.20 3.34
C GLN A 212 -17.47 -16.17 3.21
N ALA A 213 -16.91 -15.08 2.67
CA ALA A 213 -15.46 -14.90 2.57
C ALA A 213 -14.79 -14.90 3.95
N ARG A 214 -15.39 -14.23 4.95
CA ARG A 214 -14.93 -14.25 6.34
C ARG A 214 -14.80 -15.66 6.88
N GLU A 215 -15.85 -16.47 6.76
CA GLU A 215 -15.85 -17.85 7.25
C GLU A 215 -14.71 -18.68 6.62
N MET A 216 -14.55 -18.56 5.29
CA MET A 216 -13.47 -19.24 4.57
C MET A 216 -12.08 -18.78 5.00
N LEU A 217 -11.85 -17.47 5.15
CA LEU A 217 -10.56 -16.89 5.52
C LEU A 217 -10.21 -17.17 6.99
N GLN A 218 -11.19 -17.14 7.89
CA GLN A 218 -11.01 -17.41 9.30
C GLN A 218 -10.57 -18.87 9.55
N ALA A 219 -11.05 -19.81 8.74
CA ALA A 219 -10.66 -21.22 8.81
C ALA A 219 -9.23 -21.50 8.31
N MET A 220 -8.59 -20.55 7.63
CA MET A 220 -7.24 -20.73 7.09
C MET A 220 -6.14 -20.50 8.14
N PRO A 221 -4.98 -21.16 8.02
CA PRO A 221 -3.80 -20.80 8.80
C PRO A 221 -3.24 -19.44 8.38
N SER A 222 -2.36 -18.87 9.21
CA SER A 222 -1.71 -17.58 8.92
C SER A 222 -0.66 -17.71 7.79
N LEU A 223 -0.13 -18.91 7.58
CA LEU A 223 0.67 -19.29 6.42
C LEU A 223 -0.04 -20.42 5.67
N VAL A 224 -0.35 -20.22 4.40
CA VAL A 224 -1.10 -21.18 3.57
C VAL A 224 -0.18 -21.89 2.59
N ASP A 225 -0.14 -23.22 2.66
CA ASP A 225 0.57 -24.05 1.70
C ASP A 225 -0.30 -24.30 0.45
N ILE A 226 0.29 -24.07 -0.72
CA ILE A 226 -0.34 -24.23 -2.03
C ILE A 226 0.37 -25.33 -2.80
N SER A 227 -0.38 -26.36 -3.20
CA SER A 227 0.10 -27.44 -4.06
C SER A 227 -0.37 -27.24 -5.51
N VAL A 228 0.58 -27.04 -6.42
CA VAL A 228 0.40 -26.92 -7.86
C VAL A 228 0.82 -28.24 -8.51
N PRO A 229 -0.12 -29.02 -9.07
CA PRO A 229 0.19 -30.30 -9.72
C PRO A 229 1.06 -30.12 -10.97
N ASN A 230 1.87 -31.13 -11.29
CA ASN A 230 2.69 -31.12 -12.51
C ASN A 230 1.86 -30.82 -13.76
N GLY A 231 2.37 -29.96 -14.64
CA GLY A 231 1.70 -29.52 -15.85
C GLY A 231 0.65 -28.42 -15.65
N HIS A 232 0.36 -28.03 -14.41
CA HIS A 232 -0.53 -26.92 -14.09
C HIS A 232 0.27 -25.68 -13.70
N HIS A 233 -0.35 -24.51 -13.85
CA HIS A 233 0.26 -23.23 -13.48
C HIS A 233 -0.50 -22.56 -12.34
N PHE A 234 0.17 -21.58 -11.74
CA PHE A 234 -0.37 -20.74 -10.68
C PHE A 234 0.06 -19.29 -10.91
N THR A 235 -0.86 -18.34 -10.81
CA THR A 235 -0.58 -16.93 -11.07
C THR A 235 -0.47 -16.14 -9.76
N VAL A 236 0.58 -15.34 -9.61
CA VAL A 236 0.74 -14.39 -8.50
C VAL A 236 0.65 -12.96 -9.04
N CYS A 237 -0.30 -12.20 -8.51
CA CYS A 237 -0.44 -10.76 -8.69
C CYS A 237 0.03 -10.04 -7.43
N GLY A 238 0.60 -8.85 -7.60
CA GLY A 238 0.86 -7.92 -6.51
C GLY A 238 -0.31 -6.99 -6.25
N ASP A 239 0.02 -5.79 -5.78
CA ASP A 239 -0.92 -4.74 -5.39
C ASP A 239 -1.79 -4.33 -6.59
N VAL A 240 -3.08 -4.07 -6.34
CA VAL A 240 -4.02 -3.56 -7.35
C VAL A 240 -4.70 -2.25 -6.95
N HIS A 241 -4.70 -1.91 -5.66
CA HIS A 241 -5.07 -0.59 -5.14
C HIS A 241 -6.34 0.02 -5.76
N GLY A 242 -7.44 -0.72 -5.77
CA GLY A 242 -8.72 -0.22 -6.27
C GLY A 242 -8.74 0.15 -7.76
N GLN A 243 -7.78 -0.31 -8.56
CA GLN A 243 -7.76 -0.15 -10.02
C GLN A 243 -8.60 -1.26 -10.70
N PHE A 244 -9.92 -1.21 -10.49
CA PHE A 244 -10.85 -2.25 -10.94
C PHE A 244 -10.77 -2.56 -12.45
N TYR A 245 -10.56 -1.55 -13.28
CA TYR A 245 -10.50 -1.72 -14.73
C TYR A 245 -9.22 -2.45 -15.17
N ASP A 246 -8.11 -2.23 -14.46
CA ASP A 246 -6.87 -2.98 -14.68
C ASP A 246 -6.98 -4.42 -14.15
N LEU A 247 -7.72 -4.64 -13.05
CA LEU A 247 -8.06 -6.00 -12.60
C LEU A 247 -8.82 -6.79 -13.69
N LEU A 248 -9.80 -6.16 -14.35
CA LEU A 248 -10.49 -6.78 -15.48
C LEU A 248 -9.53 -7.07 -16.64
N ASN A 249 -8.58 -6.19 -16.92
CA ASN A 249 -7.56 -6.39 -17.94
C ASN A 249 -6.65 -7.59 -17.61
N ILE A 250 -6.25 -7.78 -16.34
CA ILE A 250 -5.51 -8.98 -15.91
C ILE A 250 -6.31 -10.24 -16.28
N PHE A 251 -7.61 -10.27 -15.97
CA PHE A 251 -8.46 -11.42 -16.29
C PHE A 251 -8.72 -11.61 -17.78
N GLU A 252 -8.72 -10.54 -18.57
CA GLU A 252 -8.81 -10.62 -20.04
C GLU A 252 -7.51 -11.19 -20.64
N LEU A 253 -6.35 -10.75 -20.15
CA LEU A 253 -5.04 -11.18 -20.64
C LEU A 253 -4.66 -12.60 -20.18
N ASN A 254 -5.02 -12.97 -18.95
CA ASN A 254 -4.53 -14.18 -18.29
C ASN A 254 -5.63 -15.19 -17.96
N GLY A 255 -6.87 -14.89 -18.36
CA GLY A 255 -8.05 -15.72 -18.12
C GLY A 255 -8.65 -15.53 -16.72
N LEU A 256 -9.94 -15.82 -16.59
CA LEU A 256 -10.65 -15.70 -15.31
C LEU A 256 -10.13 -16.72 -14.28
N PRO A 257 -10.23 -16.39 -12.98
CA PRO A 257 -9.97 -17.35 -11.91
C PRO A 257 -10.86 -18.59 -12.02
N SER A 258 -10.23 -19.76 -11.96
CA SER A 258 -10.88 -21.07 -11.91
C SER A 258 -9.94 -22.08 -11.26
N GLU A 259 -10.40 -23.30 -11.00
CA GLU A 259 -9.54 -24.37 -10.45
C GLU A 259 -8.34 -24.67 -11.37
N GLU A 260 -8.53 -24.54 -12.69
CA GLU A 260 -7.49 -24.72 -13.71
C GLU A 260 -6.65 -23.45 -13.97
N ASN A 261 -7.06 -22.31 -13.39
CA ASN A 261 -6.37 -21.03 -13.52
C ASN A 261 -6.38 -20.28 -12.19
N PRO A 262 -5.68 -20.78 -11.16
CA PRO A 262 -5.70 -20.21 -9.83
C PRO A 262 -4.85 -18.95 -9.74
N TYR A 263 -5.30 -18.01 -8.91
CA TYR A 263 -4.62 -16.75 -8.61
C TYR A 263 -4.33 -16.60 -7.13
N LEU A 264 -3.19 -15.99 -6.82
CA LEU A 264 -2.91 -15.33 -5.55
C LEU A 264 -2.79 -13.82 -5.78
N PHE A 265 -3.61 -13.02 -5.12
CA PHE A 265 -3.38 -11.58 -5.01
C PHE A 265 -2.68 -11.29 -3.68
N ASN A 266 -1.48 -10.73 -3.76
CA ASN A 266 -0.55 -10.64 -2.65
C ASN A 266 -0.68 -9.29 -1.90
N GLY A 267 -1.86 -9.05 -1.34
CA GLY A 267 -2.20 -7.87 -0.54
C GLY A 267 -2.47 -6.61 -1.36
N ASP A 268 -2.89 -5.56 -0.67
CA ASP A 268 -3.09 -4.20 -1.18
C ASP A 268 -4.08 -4.16 -2.35
N PHE A 269 -5.27 -4.67 -2.06
CA PHE A 269 -6.40 -4.70 -3.00
C PHE A 269 -7.10 -3.35 -3.08
N VAL A 270 -7.10 -2.62 -1.97
CA VAL A 270 -7.90 -1.42 -1.75
C VAL A 270 -7.03 -0.20 -1.51
N ASP A 271 -7.69 0.92 -1.21
CA ASP A 271 -7.10 2.25 -1.05
C ASP A 271 -6.48 2.80 -2.34
N ARG A 272 -6.25 4.13 -2.35
CA ARG A 272 -5.64 4.87 -3.46
C ARG A 272 -6.53 4.97 -4.68
N GLY A 273 -6.81 3.88 -5.38
CA GLY A 273 -7.79 3.84 -6.46
C GLY A 273 -9.21 4.01 -5.93
N SER A 274 -10.07 4.58 -6.77
CA SER A 274 -11.44 4.95 -6.40
C SER A 274 -12.49 3.90 -6.77
N PHE A 275 -12.04 2.68 -7.07
CA PHE A 275 -12.88 1.51 -7.35
C PHE A 275 -12.52 0.32 -6.45
N SER A 276 -12.13 0.61 -5.20
CA SER A 276 -11.69 -0.39 -4.23
C SER A 276 -12.82 -1.33 -3.83
N VAL A 277 -14.06 -0.84 -3.74
CA VAL A 277 -15.24 -1.66 -3.41
C VAL A 277 -15.50 -2.69 -4.51
N GLU A 278 -15.37 -2.30 -5.77
CA GLU A 278 -15.56 -3.18 -6.92
C GLU A 278 -14.46 -4.26 -6.99
N VAL A 279 -13.20 -3.88 -6.73
CA VAL A 279 -12.08 -4.84 -6.62
C VAL A 279 -12.34 -5.87 -5.53
N ILE A 280 -12.54 -5.43 -4.28
CA ILE A 280 -12.58 -6.36 -3.15
C ILE A 280 -13.79 -7.29 -3.21
N LEU A 281 -14.95 -6.80 -3.64
CA LEU A 281 -16.14 -7.64 -3.83
C LEU A 281 -15.94 -8.66 -4.95
N THR A 282 -15.21 -8.31 -6.01
CA THR A 282 -14.88 -9.24 -7.09
C THR A 282 -13.94 -10.34 -6.62
N LEU A 283 -12.87 -9.98 -5.90
CA LEU A 283 -11.91 -10.95 -5.34
C LEU A 283 -12.59 -11.90 -4.34
N PHE A 284 -13.41 -11.37 -3.43
CA PHE A 284 -14.19 -12.19 -2.48
C PHE A 284 -15.22 -13.06 -3.20
N ALA A 285 -15.89 -12.58 -4.24
CA ALA A 285 -16.85 -13.40 -4.97
C ALA A 285 -16.17 -14.58 -5.67
N PHE A 286 -14.98 -14.40 -6.25
CA PHE A 286 -14.19 -15.52 -6.78
C PHE A 286 -13.75 -16.49 -5.66
N LYS A 287 -13.39 -15.98 -4.48
CA LYS A 287 -13.08 -16.81 -3.31
C LYS A 287 -14.27 -17.68 -2.89
N CYS A 288 -15.45 -17.08 -2.80
CA CYS A 288 -16.69 -17.78 -2.45
C CYS A 288 -17.13 -18.76 -3.53
N MET A 289 -16.90 -18.45 -4.81
CA MET A 289 -17.25 -19.31 -5.95
C MET A 289 -16.40 -20.58 -5.99
N SER A 290 -15.08 -20.46 -5.81
CA SER A 290 -14.16 -21.59 -5.77
C SER A 290 -12.97 -21.25 -4.87
N PRO A 291 -12.90 -21.82 -3.65
CA PRO A 291 -11.84 -21.49 -2.69
C PRO A 291 -10.42 -21.78 -3.16
N THR A 292 -10.25 -22.69 -4.12
CA THR A 292 -8.97 -23.08 -4.73
C THR A 292 -8.62 -22.27 -5.98
N ALA A 293 -9.57 -21.51 -6.55
CA ALA A 293 -9.33 -20.61 -7.67
C ALA A 293 -8.73 -19.26 -7.24
N MET A 294 -8.93 -18.85 -5.99
CA MET A 294 -8.55 -17.53 -5.50
C MET A 294 -7.91 -17.61 -4.10
N TYR A 295 -6.69 -17.11 -3.99
CA TYR A 295 -5.93 -16.94 -2.75
C TYR A 295 -5.67 -15.45 -2.54
N LEU A 296 -5.69 -15.00 -1.29
CA LEU A 296 -5.60 -13.60 -0.91
C LEU A 296 -4.65 -13.49 0.29
N SER A 297 -3.53 -12.81 0.14
CA SER A 297 -2.67 -12.41 1.26
C SER A 297 -3.13 -11.07 1.81
N ARG A 298 -2.94 -10.83 3.11
CA ARG A 298 -3.09 -9.49 3.69
C ARG A 298 -1.93 -8.60 3.24
N GLY A 299 -2.22 -7.38 2.81
CA GLY A 299 -1.25 -6.30 2.67
C GLY A 299 -1.36 -5.29 3.81
N ASN A 300 -0.51 -4.27 3.82
CA ASN A 300 -0.59 -3.23 4.85
C ASN A 300 -1.83 -2.34 4.67
N HIS A 301 -2.37 -2.24 3.45
CA HIS A 301 -3.61 -1.52 3.17
C HIS A 301 -4.88 -2.28 3.57
N GLU A 302 -4.83 -3.56 3.91
CA GLU A 302 -5.94 -4.27 4.57
C GLU A 302 -5.89 -4.04 6.11
N SER A 303 -5.79 -2.78 6.52
CA SER A 303 -5.75 -2.31 7.91
C SER A 303 -6.60 -1.06 8.12
N LYS A 304 -7.20 -0.93 9.30
CA LYS A 304 -8.02 0.23 9.67
C LYS A 304 -7.22 1.53 9.60
N SER A 305 -5.95 1.49 10.00
CA SER A 305 -5.07 2.67 9.95
C SER A 305 -4.91 3.23 8.54
N MET A 306 -4.75 2.35 7.54
CA MET A 306 -4.58 2.78 6.15
C MET A 306 -5.93 3.17 5.52
N ASN A 307 -6.96 2.34 5.69
CA ASN A 307 -8.26 2.55 5.04
C ASN A 307 -8.93 3.88 5.42
N LYS A 308 -8.74 4.32 6.66
CA LYS A 308 -9.24 5.61 7.17
C LYS A 308 -8.63 6.81 6.44
N ILE A 309 -7.39 6.66 5.98
CA ILE A 309 -6.59 7.74 5.42
C ILE A 309 -6.64 7.72 3.90
N TYR A 310 -6.55 6.53 3.30
CA TYR A 310 -6.26 6.32 1.88
C TYR A 310 -7.45 5.98 0.98
N GLY A 311 -8.68 5.98 1.51
CA GLY A 311 -9.89 6.08 0.70
C GLY A 311 -10.89 4.95 0.87
N PHE A 312 -10.47 3.76 1.23
CA PHE A 312 -11.37 2.61 1.30
C PHE A 312 -12.50 2.82 2.31
N GLU A 313 -12.21 3.33 3.51
CA GLU A 313 -13.25 3.62 4.51
C GLU A 313 -14.29 4.62 3.95
N GLY A 314 -13.83 5.69 3.30
CA GLY A 314 -14.71 6.70 2.72
C GLY A 314 -15.52 6.16 1.54
N GLU A 315 -14.93 5.28 0.73
CA GLU A 315 -15.57 4.65 -0.42
C GLU A 315 -16.66 3.68 0.04
N VAL A 316 -16.36 2.81 1.00
CA VAL A 316 -17.31 1.88 1.62
C VAL A 316 -18.47 2.64 2.25
N ARG A 317 -18.19 3.70 3.02
CA ARG A 317 -19.22 4.53 3.66
C ARG A 317 -20.14 5.18 2.62
N SER A 318 -19.59 5.63 1.49
CA SER A 318 -20.34 6.25 0.38
C SER A 318 -21.17 5.24 -0.43
N LYS A 319 -20.61 4.05 -0.71
CA LYS A 319 -21.22 3.06 -1.60
C LYS A 319 -22.15 2.08 -0.88
N LEU A 320 -21.79 1.66 0.34
CA LEU A 320 -22.44 0.57 1.08
C LEU A 320 -22.97 1.01 2.46
N GLY A 321 -22.24 1.85 3.20
CA GLY A 321 -22.64 2.42 4.50
C GLY A 321 -21.74 2.01 5.67
N GLU A 322 -22.05 2.51 6.87
CA GLU A 322 -21.16 2.41 8.05
C GLU A 322 -20.86 0.99 8.50
N THR A 323 -21.88 0.14 8.58
CA THR A 323 -21.75 -1.24 9.06
C THR A 323 -20.77 -2.05 8.21
N PHE A 324 -20.65 -1.73 6.92
CA PHE A 324 -19.67 -2.39 6.05
C PHE A 324 -18.23 -1.99 6.36
N VAL A 325 -17.97 -0.79 6.89
CA VAL A 325 -16.62 -0.37 7.31
C VAL A 325 -16.10 -1.29 8.40
N GLU A 326 -16.92 -1.51 9.43
CA GLU A 326 -16.58 -2.39 10.55
C GLU A 326 -16.46 -3.84 10.10
N LEU A 327 -17.37 -4.30 9.23
CA LEU A 327 -17.35 -5.65 8.71
C LEU A 327 -16.08 -5.92 7.87
N PHE A 328 -15.71 -5.02 6.95
CA PHE A 328 -14.48 -5.19 6.18
C PHE A 328 -13.24 -5.20 7.06
N ALA A 329 -13.15 -4.33 8.07
CA ALA A 329 -12.03 -4.32 9.00
C ALA A 329 -11.89 -5.68 9.74
N GLU A 330 -13.02 -6.27 10.17
CA GLU A 330 -13.02 -7.60 10.78
C GLU A 330 -12.56 -8.69 9.78
N VAL A 331 -13.09 -8.69 8.55
CA VAL A 331 -12.72 -9.68 7.52
C VAL A 331 -11.25 -9.55 7.10
N PHE A 332 -10.72 -8.33 7.01
CA PHE A 332 -9.31 -8.10 6.72
C PHE A 332 -8.38 -8.66 7.79
N CYS A 333 -8.81 -8.71 9.05
CA CYS A 333 -8.07 -9.40 10.11
C CYS A 333 -8.06 -10.92 9.96
N CYS A 334 -8.92 -11.50 9.11
CA CYS A 334 -8.93 -12.93 8.84
C CYS A 334 -8.00 -13.35 7.69
N LEU A 335 -7.51 -12.40 6.87
CA LEU A 335 -6.66 -12.69 5.71
C LEU A 335 -5.33 -13.34 6.11
N PRO A 336 -4.91 -14.45 5.48
CA PRO A 336 -3.58 -15.05 5.68
C PRO A 336 -2.45 -14.05 5.43
N LEU A 337 -1.33 -14.22 6.12
CA LEU A 337 -0.19 -13.30 6.06
C LEU A 337 0.84 -13.69 4.99
N ALA A 338 0.93 -14.97 4.66
CA ALA A 338 1.87 -15.48 3.67
C ALA A 338 1.39 -16.79 3.03
N HIS A 339 2.01 -17.14 1.91
CA HIS A 339 1.76 -18.38 1.19
C HIS A 339 3.07 -19.08 0.83
N VAL A 340 3.05 -20.40 0.72
CA VAL A 340 4.16 -21.20 0.22
C VAL A 340 3.69 -22.07 -0.93
N ILE A 341 4.28 -21.90 -2.12
CA ILE A 341 3.94 -22.68 -3.32
C ILE A 341 4.92 -23.84 -3.45
N ASN A 342 4.39 -25.08 -3.43
CA ASN A 342 5.13 -26.34 -3.58
C ASN A 342 6.38 -26.44 -2.69
N ASP A 343 6.31 -25.93 -1.45
CA ASP A 343 7.44 -25.88 -0.50
C ASP A 343 8.69 -25.14 -1.03
N LYS A 344 8.56 -24.37 -2.12
CA LYS A 344 9.69 -23.73 -2.82
C LYS A 344 9.63 -22.21 -2.85
N ILE A 345 8.46 -21.64 -3.05
CA ILE A 345 8.32 -20.19 -3.24
C ILE A 345 7.53 -19.62 -2.08
N PHE A 346 8.17 -18.76 -1.28
CA PHE A 346 7.51 -18.02 -0.21
C PHE A 346 6.99 -16.70 -0.77
N VAL A 347 5.68 -16.46 -0.60
CA VAL A 347 4.99 -15.26 -1.07
C VAL A 347 4.47 -14.48 0.13
N VAL A 348 4.84 -13.20 0.21
CA VAL A 348 4.47 -12.28 1.30
C VAL A 348 4.29 -10.88 0.74
N HIS A 349 3.39 -10.05 1.27
CA HIS A 349 3.19 -8.71 0.74
C HIS A 349 4.44 -7.81 0.90
N GLY A 350 4.86 -7.56 2.14
CA GLY A 350 6.01 -6.74 2.49
C GLY A 350 7.33 -7.51 2.32
N GLY A 351 7.80 -8.21 3.36
CA GLY A 351 9.11 -8.83 3.28
C GLY A 351 9.53 -9.66 4.49
N LEU A 352 10.85 -9.68 4.73
CA LEU A 352 11.47 -10.51 5.75
C LEU A 352 11.73 -9.75 7.06
N PHE A 353 12.35 -10.42 8.02
CA PHE A 353 12.29 -10.08 9.43
C PHE A 353 13.52 -9.37 9.97
N SER A 354 13.35 -8.65 11.09
CA SER A 354 14.42 -7.98 11.84
C SER A 354 15.38 -8.94 12.53
N VAL A 355 14.94 -10.17 12.78
CA VAL A 355 15.72 -11.25 13.39
C VAL A 355 15.98 -12.39 12.41
N ASP A 356 17.11 -13.07 12.56
CA ASP A 356 17.39 -14.32 11.85
C ASP A 356 16.75 -15.51 12.61
N GLY A 357 16.62 -16.67 11.95
CA GLY A 357 16.11 -17.88 12.58
C GLY A 357 14.59 -18.12 12.45
N VAL A 358 13.83 -17.16 11.93
CA VAL A 358 12.38 -17.28 11.73
C VAL A 358 12.05 -18.44 10.79
N LYS A 359 11.18 -19.35 11.26
CA LYS A 359 10.72 -20.52 10.52
C LYS A 359 9.31 -20.32 9.97
N LEU A 360 8.95 -21.09 8.96
CA LEU A 360 7.57 -21.13 8.44
C LEU A 360 6.55 -21.45 9.53
N SER A 361 6.91 -22.29 10.51
CA SER A 361 6.07 -22.59 11.67
C SER A 361 5.80 -21.39 12.56
N ASP A 362 6.75 -20.45 12.66
CA ASP A 362 6.58 -19.24 13.46
C ASP A 362 5.54 -18.32 12.79
N ILE A 363 5.57 -18.23 11.45
CA ILE A 363 4.61 -17.47 10.66
C ILE A 363 3.22 -18.11 10.73
N GLN A 364 3.15 -19.44 10.61
CA GLN A 364 1.90 -20.19 10.70
C GLN A 364 1.23 -20.03 12.08
N ALA A 365 2.02 -19.87 13.14
CA ALA A 365 1.55 -19.72 14.52
C ALA A 365 1.17 -18.28 14.91
N ILE A 366 1.35 -17.28 14.03
CA ILE A 366 0.94 -15.90 14.31
C ILE A 366 -0.59 -15.86 14.49
N ASP A 367 -1.04 -15.37 15.65
CA ASP A 367 -2.43 -14.95 15.84
C ASP A 367 -2.66 -13.64 15.07
N ARG A 368 -3.27 -13.75 13.90
CA ARG A 368 -3.42 -12.66 12.94
C ARG A 368 -4.72 -11.87 13.09
N PHE A 369 -5.62 -12.30 13.98
CA PHE A 369 -6.97 -11.75 14.12
C PHE A 369 -7.01 -10.42 14.87
N CYS A 370 -6.14 -9.50 14.47
CA CYS A 370 -6.00 -8.15 15.03
C CYS A 370 -5.54 -7.17 13.93
N GLU A 371 -5.57 -5.88 14.24
CA GLU A 371 -4.83 -4.90 13.45
C GLU A 371 -3.32 -5.17 13.53
N PRO A 372 -2.54 -4.88 12.48
CA PRO A 372 -1.09 -5.06 12.52
C PRO A 372 -0.46 -4.28 13.68
N PRO A 373 0.35 -4.92 14.54
CA PRO A 373 1.05 -4.24 15.61
C PRO A 373 2.12 -3.28 15.07
N GLU A 374 2.65 -2.40 15.93
CA GLU A 374 3.75 -1.49 15.54
C GLU A 374 5.09 -2.21 15.31
N GLU A 375 5.26 -3.41 15.87
CA GLU A 375 6.49 -4.22 15.78
C GLU A 375 6.20 -5.73 15.74
N GLY A 376 7.21 -6.54 15.43
CA GLY A 376 7.13 -8.00 15.41
C GLY A 376 6.80 -8.60 14.05
N LEU A 377 6.72 -9.93 13.98
CA LEU A 377 6.68 -10.68 12.71
C LEU A 377 5.52 -10.25 11.80
N MET A 378 4.31 -10.08 12.35
CA MET A 378 3.14 -9.65 11.57
C MET A 378 3.34 -8.27 10.94
N CYS A 379 3.91 -7.33 11.69
CA CYS A 379 4.24 -6.00 11.16
C CYS A 379 5.26 -6.11 10.03
N GLU A 380 6.34 -6.85 10.26
CA GLU A 380 7.46 -6.96 9.32
C GLU A 380 7.08 -7.67 8.02
N LEU A 381 6.21 -8.68 8.07
CA LEU A 381 5.64 -9.35 6.90
C LEU A 381 4.89 -8.37 6.00
N LEU A 382 4.21 -7.37 6.57
CA LEU A 382 3.37 -6.43 5.83
C LEU A 382 4.12 -5.16 5.39
N TRP A 383 5.25 -4.80 6.02
CA TRP A 383 5.85 -3.47 5.86
C TRP A 383 7.33 -3.44 5.43
N SER A 384 8.04 -4.57 5.50
CA SER A 384 9.49 -4.55 5.25
C SER A 384 9.82 -4.53 3.76
N ASP A 385 10.93 -3.88 3.41
CA ASP A 385 11.41 -3.75 2.04
C ASP A 385 12.82 -4.35 1.86
N PRO A 386 13.16 -4.89 0.68
CA PRO A 386 14.53 -5.25 0.37
C PRO A 386 15.46 -4.02 0.32
N GLN A 387 16.76 -4.23 0.54
CA GLN A 387 17.79 -3.23 0.26
C GLN A 387 18.97 -3.84 -0.48
N PRO A 388 19.65 -3.08 -1.36
CA PRO A 388 20.78 -3.61 -2.11
C PRO A 388 22.00 -3.90 -1.22
N GLN A 389 22.17 -3.19 -0.10
CA GLN A 389 23.28 -3.42 0.83
C GLN A 389 23.00 -4.63 1.72
N ARG A 390 24.05 -5.38 2.05
CA ARG A 390 23.97 -6.49 3.02
C ARG A 390 23.62 -5.98 4.42
N GLY A 391 23.01 -6.85 5.22
CA GLY A 391 22.58 -6.59 6.58
C GLY A 391 21.14 -6.09 6.67
N ARG A 392 20.85 -5.32 7.72
CA ARG A 392 19.54 -4.70 7.96
C ARG A 392 19.71 -3.21 8.16
N GLY A 393 18.71 -2.43 7.78
CA GLY A 393 18.68 -0.99 7.94
C GLY A 393 17.31 -0.50 8.43
N PRO A 394 17.21 0.79 8.78
CA PRO A 394 15.92 1.39 9.10
C PRO A 394 15.04 1.39 7.85
N SER A 395 13.77 1.01 8.00
CA SER A 395 12.79 1.10 6.92
C SER A 395 12.66 2.53 6.41
N LYS A 396 12.65 2.68 5.09
CA LYS A 396 12.36 3.96 4.43
C LYS A 396 10.95 4.45 4.71
N ARG A 397 10.03 3.57 5.13
CA ARG A 397 8.63 3.88 5.47
C ARG A 397 8.46 4.32 6.92
N GLY A 398 9.46 4.08 7.76
CA GLY A 398 9.41 4.37 9.21
C GLY A 398 8.63 3.35 10.03
N VAL A 399 8.33 2.18 9.45
CA VAL A 399 7.73 0.99 10.05
C VAL A 399 8.28 -0.26 9.32
N GLY A 400 8.47 -1.37 10.02
CA GLY A 400 9.22 -2.52 9.51
C GLY A 400 10.72 -2.24 9.41
N LEU A 401 11.41 -2.92 8.50
CA LEU A 401 12.85 -2.73 8.26
C LEU A 401 13.22 -2.80 6.78
N SER A 402 14.45 -2.43 6.47
CA SER A 402 15.09 -2.81 5.21
C SER A 402 16.01 -4.02 5.41
N PHE A 403 15.97 -5.01 4.51
CA PHE A 403 16.77 -6.24 4.63
C PHE A 403 17.56 -6.56 3.36
N GLY A 404 18.82 -6.96 3.51
CA GLY A 404 19.75 -7.23 2.41
C GLY A 404 19.73 -8.66 1.87
N GLU A 405 20.51 -8.88 0.80
CA GLU A 405 20.65 -10.18 0.13
C GLU A 405 21.00 -11.35 1.07
N ASP A 406 21.77 -11.09 2.12
CA ASP A 406 22.24 -12.11 3.04
C ASP A 406 21.12 -12.55 4.00
N VAL A 407 20.18 -11.67 4.33
CA VAL A 407 18.98 -11.99 5.10
C VAL A 407 18.07 -12.90 4.27
N THR A 408 17.79 -12.52 3.02
CA THR A 408 17.00 -13.36 2.09
C THR A 408 17.63 -14.73 1.90
N LYS A 409 18.93 -14.77 1.64
CA LYS A 409 19.65 -16.04 1.45
C LYS A 409 19.55 -16.94 2.68
N ARG A 410 19.76 -16.41 3.89
CA ARG A 410 19.65 -17.18 5.13
C ARG A 410 18.24 -17.73 5.33
N PHE A 411 17.21 -16.89 5.22
CA PHE A 411 15.82 -17.30 5.39
C PHE A 411 15.44 -18.44 4.44
N LEU A 412 15.80 -18.32 3.16
CA LEU A 412 15.54 -19.34 2.15
C LEU A 412 16.25 -20.66 2.48
N GLN A 413 17.54 -20.61 2.81
CA GLN A 413 18.33 -21.79 3.16
C GLN A 413 17.79 -22.50 4.41
N GLU A 414 17.43 -21.73 5.41
CA GLU A 414 16.95 -22.24 6.70
C GLU A 414 15.55 -22.87 6.65
N ASN A 415 14.76 -22.52 5.64
CA ASN A 415 13.40 -23.02 5.42
C ASN A 415 13.29 -23.91 4.17
N ASN A 416 14.41 -24.27 3.53
CA ASN A 416 14.48 -25.10 2.32
C ASN A 416 13.70 -24.54 1.11
N LEU A 417 13.63 -23.21 1.00
CA LEU A 417 12.96 -22.47 -0.07
C LEU A 417 13.96 -22.02 -1.15
N ASP A 418 13.44 -21.75 -2.34
CA ASP A 418 14.22 -21.34 -3.50
C ASP A 418 14.12 -19.84 -3.82
N LEU A 419 12.96 -19.23 -3.54
CA LEU A 419 12.60 -17.88 -3.96
C LEU A 419 11.64 -17.19 -2.96
N VAL A 420 11.84 -15.89 -2.75
CA VAL A 420 10.84 -14.98 -2.14
C VAL A 420 10.16 -14.18 -3.25
N VAL A 421 8.83 -14.15 -3.26
CA VAL A 421 8.03 -13.22 -4.08
C VAL A 421 7.33 -12.24 -3.15
N ARG A 422 7.40 -10.95 -3.46
CA ARG A 422 6.75 -9.90 -2.67
C ARG A 422 6.18 -8.79 -3.55
N SER A 423 5.46 -7.84 -2.95
CA SER A 423 4.77 -6.76 -3.69
C SER A 423 5.13 -5.36 -3.18
N HIS A 424 4.19 -4.57 -2.61
CA HIS A 424 4.38 -3.38 -1.73
C HIS A 424 5.19 -2.16 -2.26
N GLU A 425 6.03 -2.33 -3.27
CA GLU A 425 6.81 -1.27 -3.92
C GLU A 425 6.45 -1.19 -5.40
N VAL A 426 6.10 0.01 -5.84
CA VAL A 426 5.90 0.33 -7.26
C VAL A 426 7.23 0.10 -8.00
N LYS A 427 7.17 -0.62 -9.12
CA LYS A 427 8.32 -0.84 -10.03
C LYS A 427 7.96 -0.41 -11.44
N ASP A 428 8.90 0.23 -12.15
CA ASP A 428 8.67 0.80 -13.48
C ASP A 428 8.14 -0.23 -14.50
N GLU A 429 8.70 -1.44 -14.50
CA GLU A 429 8.29 -2.53 -15.40
C GLU A 429 7.23 -3.46 -14.79
N GLY A 430 6.66 -3.08 -13.63
CA GLY A 430 5.74 -3.89 -12.84
C GLY A 430 6.41 -4.98 -12.01
N TYR A 431 7.72 -5.16 -12.14
CA TYR A 431 8.49 -6.09 -11.33
C TYR A 431 9.96 -5.66 -11.19
N GLU A 432 10.66 -6.24 -10.22
CA GLU A 432 12.11 -6.17 -10.10
C GLU A 432 12.68 -7.48 -9.55
N ILE A 433 13.81 -7.93 -10.09
CA ILE A 433 14.51 -9.13 -9.61
C ILE A 433 15.72 -8.68 -8.80
N GLU A 434 15.70 -8.98 -7.50
CA GLU A 434 16.66 -8.48 -6.52
C GLU A 434 17.40 -9.65 -5.84
N HIS A 435 18.40 -9.31 -5.03
CA HIS A 435 19.13 -10.26 -4.18
C HIS A 435 19.67 -11.49 -4.94
N ASN A 436 20.29 -11.26 -6.11
CA ASN A 436 20.83 -12.29 -7.01
C ASN A 436 19.77 -13.32 -7.47
N GLY A 437 18.55 -12.85 -7.78
CA GLY A 437 17.47 -13.71 -8.27
C GLY A 437 16.78 -14.52 -7.18
N LYS A 438 16.98 -14.16 -5.92
CA LYS A 438 16.34 -14.80 -4.76
C LYS A 438 15.16 -14.04 -4.20
N LEU A 439 14.92 -12.83 -4.69
CA LEU A 439 13.75 -12.04 -4.38
C LEU A 439 13.17 -11.45 -5.67
N ILE A 440 11.86 -11.50 -5.83
CA ILE A 440 11.15 -10.82 -6.90
C ILE A 440 10.08 -9.93 -6.29
N THR A 441 10.14 -8.65 -6.60
CA THR A 441 9.04 -7.71 -6.36
C THR A 441 8.11 -7.73 -7.56
N VAL A 442 6.80 -7.93 -7.36
CA VAL A 442 5.74 -7.87 -8.39
C VAL A 442 4.66 -6.88 -7.99
N PHE A 443 4.24 -6.02 -8.91
CA PHE A 443 3.29 -4.95 -8.66
C PHE A 443 2.27 -4.91 -9.80
N SER A 444 0.97 -4.99 -9.49
CA SER A 444 -0.09 -5.21 -10.49
C SER A 444 -1.00 -4.01 -10.74
N ALA A 445 -0.62 -2.81 -10.25
CA ALA A 445 -1.31 -1.55 -10.52
C ALA A 445 -0.53 -0.71 -11.55
N PRO A 446 -0.79 -0.87 -12.87
CA PRO A 446 -0.13 -0.06 -13.90
C PRO A 446 -0.57 1.40 -13.80
N ASN A 447 0.30 2.34 -14.19
CA ASN A 447 0.09 3.78 -14.08
C ASN A 447 -0.46 4.18 -12.71
N TYR A 448 0.18 3.70 -11.65
CA TYR A 448 -0.30 3.82 -10.29
C TYR A 448 -0.71 5.25 -9.94
N CYS A 449 -1.90 5.40 -9.34
CA CYS A 449 -2.53 6.69 -9.00
C CYS A 449 -2.63 7.66 -10.19
N ASP A 450 -2.79 7.16 -11.41
CA ASP A 450 -2.90 7.92 -12.67
C ASP A 450 -1.72 8.87 -12.97
N GLN A 451 -0.58 8.68 -12.30
CA GLN A 451 0.53 9.64 -12.33
C GLN A 451 1.91 9.02 -12.52
N MET A 452 2.09 7.75 -12.12
CA MET A 452 3.42 7.13 -12.07
C MET A 452 3.89 6.64 -13.45
N GLY A 453 2.97 6.25 -14.34
CA GLY A 453 3.32 5.76 -15.68
C GLY A 453 4.04 4.40 -15.72
N ASN A 454 4.14 3.69 -14.60
CA ASN A 454 4.70 2.34 -14.51
C ASN A 454 3.83 1.31 -15.25
N LYS A 455 4.41 0.17 -15.62
CA LYS A 455 3.66 -1.04 -15.98
C LYS A 455 3.19 -1.77 -14.73
N GLY A 456 2.20 -2.64 -14.90
CA GLY A 456 1.86 -3.69 -13.95
C GLY A 456 2.50 -5.00 -14.42
N ALA A 457 2.64 -5.97 -13.52
CA ALA A 457 3.03 -7.34 -13.89
C ALA A 457 2.31 -8.37 -13.02
N PHE A 458 2.27 -9.60 -13.51
CA PHE A 458 1.95 -10.80 -12.74
C PHE A 458 2.96 -11.91 -13.08
N ILE A 459 3.11 -12.90 -12.19
CA ILE A 459 4.05 -14.02 -12.37
C ILE A 459 3.27 -15.31 -12.51
N ARG A 460 3.57 -16.11 -13.54
CA ARG A 460 3.10 -17.49 -13.67
C ARG A 460 4.18 -18.47 -13.23
N PHE A 461 3.80 -19.44 -12.41
CA PHE A 461 4.63 -20.56 -12.00
C PHE A 461 4.04 -21.86 -12.50
N THR A 462 4.77 -22.62 -13.32
CA THR A 462 4.32 -23.91 -13.85
C THR A 462 5.10 -25.04 -13.19
N ALA A 463 4.40 -25.99 -12.58
CA ALA A 463 5.03 -27.15 -11.95
C ALA A 463 5.47 -28.20 -13.00
N PRO A 464 6.57 -28.95 -12.78
CA PRO A 464 7.38 -28.97 -11.56
C PRO A 464 8.47 -27.89 -11.48
N ASP A 465 8.81 -27.22 -12.59
CA ASP A 465 9.99 -26.36 -12.66
C ASP A 465 9.86 -25.08 -11.82
N LEU A 466 8.64 -24.55 -11.68
CA LEU A 466 8.31 -23.34 -10.90
C LEU A 466 9.22 -22.15 -11.23
N LYS A 467 9.69 -22.07 -12.48
CA LYS A 467 10.43 -20.91 -12.96
C LYS A 467 9.46 -19.73 -13.08
N PRO A 468 9.81 -18.53 -12.59
CA PRO A 468 8.96 -17.35 -12.74
C PRO A 468 8.86 -16.96 -14.21
N ASP A 469 7.66 -17.00 -14.77
CA ASP A 469 7.30 -16.42 -16.06
C ASP A 469 6.56 -15.10 -15.81
N ILE A 470 7.30 -13.99 -15.93
CA ILE A 470 6.81 -12.66 -15.57
C ILE A 470 6.20 -11.98 -16.80
N VAL A 471 4.95 -11.55 -16.69
CA VAL A 471 4.21 -10.89 -17.76
C VAL A 471 3.86 -9.47 -17.33
N SER A 472 4.43 -8.47 -18.01
CA SER A 472 4.09 -7.06 -17.79
C SER A 472 2.93 -6.61 -18.69
N PHE A 473 2.12 -5.66 -18.20
CA PHE A 473 0.99 -5.08 -18.90
C PHE A 473 0.85 -3.58 -18.59
N SER A 474 0.17 -2.86 -19.49
CA SER A 474 -0.07 -1.42 -19.35
C SER A 474 -1.46 -1.13 -18.78
N ALA A 475 -1.66 0.09 -18.29
CA ALA A 475 -2.94 0.55 -17.77
C ALA A 475 -4.00 0.65 -18.87
N VAL A 476 -5.26 0.45 -18.50
CA VAL A 476 -6.41 0.63 -19.39
C VAL A 476 -7.27 1.84 -18.98
N PRO A 477 -8.06 2.40 -19.92
CA PRO A 477 -8.97 3.50 -19.58
C PRO A 477 -10.00 3.10 -18.52
N HIS A 478 -10.30 4.04 -17.62
CA HIS A 478 -11.35 3.93 -16.61
C HIS A 478 -12.21 5.22 -16.58
N PRO A 479 -13.39 5.21 -15.93
CA PRO A 479 -14.20 6.41 -15.75
C PRO A 479 -13.45 7.53 -15.03
N ASP A 480 -13.88 8.77 -15.26
CA ASP A 480 -13.29 9.98 -14.68
C ASP A 480 -13.64 10.15 -13.19
N VAL A 481 -13.09 9.25 -12.37
CA VAL A 481 -13.08 9.33 -10.91
C VAL A 481 -11.63 9.34 -10.47
N LYS A 482 -11.16 10.50 -10.02
CA LYS A 482 -9.75 10.69 -9.63
C LYS A 482 -9.35 9.70 -8.54
N PRO A 483 -8.08 9.27 -8.49
CA PRO A 483 -7.52 8.56 -7.35
C PRO A 483 -7.76 9.35 -6.06
N MET A 484 -7.91 8.64 -4.95
CA MET A 484 -8.11 9.21 -3.63
C MET A 484 -9.39 10.05 -3.49
N ALA A 485 -10.38 9.92 -4.39
CA ALA A 485 -11.61 10.71 -4.35
C ALA A 485 -12.41 10.55 -3.04
N TYR A 486 -12.25 9.40 -2.37
CA TYR A 486 -12.89 9.07 -1.11
C TYR A 486 -11.94 9.12 0.10
N ALA A 487 -10.66 9.42 -0.12
CA ALA A 487 -9.68 9.56 0.94
C ALA A 487 -10.03 10.70 1.88
N SER A 488 -9.33 10.77 3.02
CA SER A 488 -9.47 11.92 3.89
C SER A 488 -9.24 13.19 3.06
N ASN A 489 -10.12 14.20 3.24
CA ASN A 489 -9.99 15.51 2.59
C ASN A 489 -8.59 16.11 2.76
N PHE A 490 -7.86 15.63 3.77
CA PHE A 490 -6.52 16.02 4.11
C PHE A 490 -5.46 15.45 3.17
N LEU A 491 -5.51 14.16 2.79
CA LEU A 491 -4.53 13.58 1.86
C LEU A 491 -4.68 14.10 0.43
N GLN A 492 -5.92 14.41 0.02
CA GLN A 492 -6.20 15.09 -1.25
C GLN A 492 -5.52 16.46 -1.37
N MET A 493 -5.00 17.03 -0.27
CA MET A 493 -4.21 18.26 -0.29
C MET A 493 -2.71 18.03 -0.57
N PHE A 494 -2.27 16.78 -0.70
CA PHE A 494 -0.87 16.41 -0.98
C PHE A 494 -0.69 15.72 -2.34
N SER A 495 -1.80 15.31 -2.98
CA SER A 495 -1.84 14.81 -4.37
C SER A 495 -1.42 15.91 -5.34
#